data_AF-A0A7X8ELX2-F1
#
_entry.id   AF-A0A7X8ELX2-F1
#
_cell.length_a   1.000
_cell.length_b   1.000
_cell.length_c   1.000
_cell.angle_alpha   90.00
_cell.angle_beta   90.00
_cell.angle_gamma   90.00
#
_symmetry.space_group_name_H-M   'P 1'
#
loop_
_entity.id
_entity.type
_entity.pdbx_description
1 polymer ?
#
loop_
_entity_poly.entity_id
_entity_poly.type
_entity_poly.pdbx_seq_one_letter_code
_entity_poly.pdbx_strand_id
1 'polypeptide(L)'
;MKCHLCETRGCSKGEPCSEGKGAELYKGEDLSLLKTAADVEAIYYCTLNRLEEIMEFSRRMGYKKLGIAFCVGFSEEAKVLGEILSEEFEVCSVCCKVSSMTKDEVGAAKRPWIGEISCNPAEQAR
;
A
#
# COMPACT_ATOMS: atom_id res chain seq x y z
N MET A 1 9.89 -7.95 18.69
CA MET A 1 8.73 -8.16 19.59
C MET A 1 7.74 -9.13 18.95
N LYS A 2 7.03 -9.95 19.74
CA LYS A 2 5.98 -10.88 19.25
C LYS A 2 4.58 -10.30 19.53
N CYS A 3 4.27 -9.11 18.99
CA CYS A 3 3.05 -8.37 19.31
C CYS A 3 1.75 -9.13 19.00
N HIS A 4 1.78 -10.10 18.09
CA HIS A 4 0.65 -10.98 17.76
C HIS A 4 0.19 -11.88 18.93
N LEU A 5 1.01 -12.06 19.96
CA LEU A 5 0.66 -12.79 21.20
C LEU A 5 0.28 -11.86 22.35
N CYS A 6 0.21 -10.54 22.13
CA CYS A 6 -0.02 -9.57 23.20
C CYS A 6 -1.50 -9.55 23.63
N GLU A 7 -1.74 -9.88 24.89
CA GLU A 7 -3.08 -9.87 25.49
C GLU A 7 -3.46 -8.49 26.06
N THR A 8 -2.49 -7.72 26.55
CA THR A 8 -2.73 -6.47 27.28
C THR A 8 -3.05 -5.28 26.38
N ARG A 9 -2.36 -5.18 25.23
CA ARG A 9 -2.50 -4.11 24.23
C ARG A 9 -2.44 -2.69 24.82
N GLY A 10 -1.70 -2.49 25.91
CA GLY A 10 -1.59 -1.20 26.61
C GLY A 10 -1.13 -0.04 25.71
N CYS A 11 -0.41 -0.33 24.62
CA CYS A 11 0.02 0.67 23.66
C CYS A 11 -1.13 1.44 23.00
N SER A 12 -2.33 0.87 22.86
CA SER A 12 -3.51 1.60 22.36
C SER A 12 -4.00 2.68 23.33
N LYS A 13 -3.57 2.63 24.59
CA LYS A 13 -3.85 3.61 25.65
C LYS A 13 -2.64 4.50 25.96
N GLY A 14 -1.57 4.41 25.17
CA GLY A 14 -0.34 5.17 25.38
C GLY A 14 0.66 4.54 26.34
N GLU A 15 0.49 3.27 26.74
CA GLU A 15 1.46 2.53 27.55
C GLU A 15 2.50 1.86 26.63
N PRO A 16 3.73 2.37 26.52
CA PRO A 16 4.68 1.88 25.52
C PRO A 16 5.15 0.46 25.83
N CYS A 17 5.19 -0.41 24.81
CA CYS A 17 5.75 -1.77 24.95
C CYS A 17 7.28 -1.79 25.08
N SER A 18 7.94 -0.70 24.71
CA SER A 18 9.37 -0.48 24.86
C SER A 18 9.62 1.02 24.92
N GLU A 19 10.60 1.45 25.72
CA GLU A 19 11.05 2.84 25.71
C GLU A 19 11.60 3.21 24.32
N GLY A 20 11.19 4.37 23.82
CA GLY A 20 11.57 4.83 22.49
C GLY A 20 11.03 6.23 22.23
N LYS A 21 11.72 6.96 21.34
CA LYS A 21 11.36 8.33 20.99
C LYS A 21 10.75 8.37 19.59
N GLY A 22 9.55 7.81 19.46
CA GLY A 22 8.89 7.64 18.16
C GLY A 22 8.77 8.94 17.36
N ALA A 23 8.45 10.06 18.02
CA ALA A 23 8.35 11.36 17.38
C ALA A 23 9.68 11.85 16.76
N GLU A 24 10.83 11.48 17.33
CA GLU A 24 12.14 11.91 16.79
C GLU A 24 12.50 11.21 15.47
N LEU A 25 11.80 10.12 15.14
CA LEU A 25 11.99 9.36 13.88
C LEU A 25 11.37 10.05 12.67
N TYR A 26 10.42 10.98 12.87
CA TYR A 26 9.68 11.62 11.79
C TYR A 26 10.09 13.07 11.64
N LYS A 27 10.60 13.43 10.46
CA LYS A 27 11.03 14.78 10.10
C LYS A 27 10.69 15.08 8.65
N GLY A 28 10.55 16.36 8.31
CA GLY A 28 10.29 16.76 6.92
C GLY A 28 9.05 16.08 6.34
N GLU A 29 9.20 15.46 5.18
CA GLU A 29 8.11 14.76 4.47
C GLU A 29 7.53 13.59 5.27
N ASP A 30 8.36 12.80 5.98
CA ASP A 30 7.88 11.68 6.79
C ASP A 30 6.92 12.14 7.90
N LEU A 31 7.17 13.33 8.47
CA LEU A 31 6.27 13.92 9.46
C LEU A 31 4.96 14.39 8.82
N SER A 32 5.03 14.97 7.62
CA SER A 32 3.83 15.35 6.85
C SER A 32 2.98 14.13 6.52
N LEU A 33 3.59 13.05 6.01
CA LEU A 33 2.93 11.78 5.73
C LEU A 33 2.22 11.22 6.97
N LEU A 34 2.95 11.11 8.08
CA LEU A 34 2.39 10.61 9.34
C LEU A 34 1.22 11.47 9.82
N LYS A 35 1.40 12.79 9.84
CA LYS A 35 0.39 13.73 10.31
C LYS A 35 -0.85 13.68 9.43
N THR A 36 -0.70 13.71 8.11
CA THR A 36 -1.84 13.69 7.19
C THR A 36 -2.61 12.38 7.28
N ALA A 37 -1.92 11.24 7.45
CA ALA A 37 -2.60 9.96 7.67
C ALA A 37 -3.41 9.97 8.98
N ALA A 38 -2.80 10.45 10.08
CA ALA A 38 -3.47 10.57 11.37
C ALA A 38 -4.66 11.56 11.32
N ASP A 39 -4.55 12.67 10.59
CA ASP A 39 -5.63 13.64 10.41
C ASP A 39 -6.80 13.03 9.61
N VAL A 40 -6.52 12.25 8.55
CA VAL A 40 -7.56 11.56 7.77
C VAL A 40 -8.29 10.55 8.64
N GLU A 41 -7.57 9.73 9.40
CA GLU A 41 -8.17 8.81 10.37
C GLU A 41 -9.05 9.57 11.38
N ALA A 42 -8.47 10.55 12.08
CA ALA A 42 -9.17 11.25 13.16
C ALA A 42 -10.46 11.95 12.71
N ILE A 43 -10.51 12.43 11.46
CA ILE A 43 -11.65 13.17 10.92
C ILE A 43 -12.67 12.22 10.28
N TYR A 44 -12.21 11.16 9.60
CA TYR A 44 -13.06 10.37 8.72
C TYR A 44 -13.22 8.90 9.11
N TYR A 45 -12.66 8.45 10.22
CA TYR A 45 -12.79 7.07 10.67
C TYR A 45 -14.25 6.61 10.70
N CYS A 46 -14.53 5.47 10.04
CA CYS A 46 -15.87 4.90 9.85
C CYS A 46 -16.87 5.78 9.09
N THR A 47 -16.43 6.83 8.40
CA THR A 47 -17.29 7.67 7.54
C THR A 47 -16.92 7.57 6.06
N LEU A 48 -15.62 7.56 5.75
CA LEU A 48 -15.10 7.31 4.41
C LEU A 48 -14.70 5.84 4.29
N ASN A 49 -14.86 5.28 3.10
CA ASN A 49 -14.28 3.98 2.77
C ASN A 49 -12.78 4.12 2.45
N ARG A 50 -12.06 2.99 2.34
CA ARG A 50 -10.60 3.00 2.15
C ARG A 50 -10.15 3.74 0.88
N LEU A 51 -10.92 3.68 -0.20
CA LEU A 51 -10.59 4.37 -1.45
C LEU A 51 -10.73 5.88 -1.27
N GLU A 52 -11.82 6.32 -0.66
CA GLU A 52 -12.06 7.74 -0.35
C GLU A 52 -10.98 8.30 0.60
N GLU A 53 -10.56 7.53 1.60
CA GLU A 53 -9.42 7.89 2.48
C GLU A 53 -8.12 8.06 1.69
N ILE A 54 -7.80 7.17 0.75
CA ILE A 54 -6.61 7.29 -0.11
C ILE A 54 -6.68 8.55 -0.96
N MET A 55 -7.83 8.83 -1.55
CA MET A 55 -8.00 10.04 -2.37
C MET A 55 -7.89 11.30 -1.51
N GLU A 56 -8.45 11.31 -0.29
CA GLU A 56 -8.35 12.44 0.65
C GLU A 56 -6.93 12.68 1.13
N PHE A 57 -6.24 11.62 1.51
CA PHE A 57 -4.84 11.68 1.83
C PHE A 57 -4.03 12.27 0.66
N SER A 58 -4.26 11.76 -0.56
CA SER A 58 -3.54 12.20 -1.76
C SER A 58 -3.79 13.67 -2.09
N ARG A 59 -5.03 14.16 -1.92
CA ARG A 59 -5.37 15.59 -2.07
C ARG A 59 -4.60 16.45 -1.07
N ARG A 60 -4.61 16.07 0.21
CA ARG A 60 -3.92 16.83 1.28
C ARG A 60 -2.41 16.85 1.11
N MET A 61 -1.84 15.75 0.63
CA MET A 61 -0.42 15.68 0.27
C MET A 61 -0.07 16.41 -1.03
N GLY A 62 -1.07 16.88 -1.78
CA GLY A 62 -0.87 17.59 -3.04
C GLY A 62 -0.42 16.69 -4.20
N TYR A 63 -0.59 15.37 -4.08
CA TYR A 63 -0.22 14.43 -5.12
C TYR A 63 -1.05 14.62 -6.37
N LYS A 64 -0.38 14.54 -7.52
CA LYS A 64 -0.98 14.69 -8.85
C LYS A 64 -0.97 13.40 -9.65
N LYS A 65 -0.10 12.47 -9.28
CA LYS A 65 0.10 11.20 -9.96
C LYS A 65 0.06 10.05 -8.96
N LEU A 66 -0.74 9.04 -9.26
CA LEU A 66 -0.90 7.84 -8.44
C LEU A 66 -0.55 6.58 -9.24
N GLY A 67 0.10 5.63 -8.56
CA GLY A 67 0.48 4.34 -9.12
C GLY A 67 -0.42 3.21 -8.62
N ILE A 68 -0.86 2.33 -9.51
CA ILE A 68 -1.59 1.09 -9.18
C ILE A 68 -0.71 -0.12 -9.52
N ALA A 69 -0.11 -0.73 -8.51
CA ALA A 69 0.56 -2.02 -8.64
C ALA A 69 -0.42 -3.14 -8.29
N PHE A 70 -0.64 -4.08 -9.21
CA PHE A 70 -1.65 -5.14 -9.02
C PHE A 70 -1.18 -6.51 -9.53
N CYS A 71 -1.78 -7.58 -9.00
CA CYS A 71 -1.60 -8.93 -9.53
C CYS A 71 -2.48 -9.13 -10.76
N VAL A 72 -2.05 -9.95 -11.72
CA VAL A 72 -2.84 -10.28 -12.93
C VAL A 72 -4.27 -10.77 -12.62
N GLY A 73 -4.46 -11.43 -11.48
CA GLY A 73 -5.77 -11.91 -11.02
C GLY A 73 -6.74 -10.82 -10.56
N PHE A 74 -6.25 -9.59 -10.35
CA PHE A 74 -7.05 -8.43 -9.95
C PHE A 74 -7.11 -7.38 -11.07
N SER A 75 -7.06 -7.82 -12.34
CA SER A 75 -7.01 -6.91 -13.49
C SER A 75 -8.30 -6.11 -13.67
N GLU A 76 -9.47 -6.72 -13.42
CA GLU A 76 -10.75 -6.02 -13.48
C GLU A 76 -10.92 -5.02 -12.32
N GLU A 77 -10.53 -5.41 -11.10
CA GLU A 77 -10.55 -4.50 -9.95
C GLU A 77 -9.58 -3.34 -10.13
N ALA A 78 -8.38 -3.59 -10.68
CA ALA A 78 -7.40 -2.55 -10.99
C ALA A 78 -7.91 -1.59 -12.07
N LYS A 79 -8.69 -2.08 -13.04
CA LYS A 79 -9.33 -1.25 -14.05
C LYS A 79 -10.37 -0.32 -13.42
N VAL A 80 -11.30 -0.86 -12.62
CA VAL A 80 -12.32 -0.05 -11.94
C VAL A 80 -11.67 0.99 -11.02
N LEU A 81 -10.66 0.59 -10.25
CA LEU A 81 -9.90 1.51 -9.40
C LEU A 81 -9.21 2.61 -10.23
N GLY A 82 -8.61 2.24 -11.37
CA GLY A 82 -7.97 3.18 -12.28
C GLY A 82 -8.96 4.19 -12.86
N GLU A 83 -10.16 3.76 -13.24
CA GLU A 83 -11.23 4.64 -13.73
C GLU A 83 -11.64 5.67 -12.67
N ILE A 84 -11.89 5.23 -11.43
CA ILE A 84 -12.27 6.12 -10.31
C ILE A 84 -11.15 7.14 -10.01
N LEU A 85 -9.90 6.67 -9.90
CA LEU A 85 -8.78 7.55 -9.56
C LEU A 85 -8.45 8.54 -10.69
N SER A 86 -8.69 8.16 -11.95
CA SER A 86 -8.40 9.01 -13.11
C SER A 86 -9.32 10.21 -13.23
N GLU A 87 -10.42 10.27 -12.47
CA GLU A 87 -11.28 11.45 -12.40
C GLU A 87 -10.57 12.65 -11.75
N GLU A 88 -9.60 12.41 -10.86
CA GLU A 88 -8.90 13.45 -10.09
C GLU A 88 -7.37 13.44 -10.25
N PHE A 89 -6.76 12.31 -10.61
CA PHE A 89 -5.30 12.12 -10.62
C PHE A 89 -4.80 11.59 -11.96
N GLU A 90 -3.54 11.88 -12.31
CA GLU A 90 -2.84 11.12 -13.35
C GLU A 90 -2.57 9.71 -12.83
N VAL A 91 -3.11 8.68 -13.49
CA VAL A 91 -2.94 7.29 -13.04
C VAL A 91 -1.96 6.56 -13.94
N CYS A 92 -1.00 5.87 -13.32
CA CYS A 92 -0.18 4.84 -13.95
C CYS A 92 -0.47 3.51 -13.29
N SER A 93 -0.46 2.41 -14.05
CA SER A 93 -0.70 1.08 -13.51
C SER A 93 0.32 0.06 -14.03
N VAL A 94 0.62 -0.93 -13.20
CA VAL A 94 1.63 -1.96 -13.51
C VAL A 94 1.21 -3.32 -12.94
N CYS A 95 1.08 -4.29 -13.84
CA CYS A 95 0.74 -5.66 -13.52
C CYS A 95 1.97 -6.42 -12.99
N CYS A 96 1.78 -7.37 -12.08
CA CYS A 96 2.86 -8.16 -11.47
C CYS A 96 3.71 -8.98 -12.45
N LYS A 97 3.22 -9.18 -13.68
CA LYS A 97 3.93 -9.87 -14.76
C LYS A 97 4.60 -8.91 -15.76
N VAL A 98 4.71 -7.62 -15.44
CA VAL A 98 5.52 -6.67 -16.22
C VAL A 98 6.93 -7.23 -16.38
N SER A 99 7.45 -7.28 -17.61
CA SER A 99 8.78 -7.85 -17.90
C SER A 99 9.01 -9.21 -17.21
N SER A 100 8.01 -10.09 -17.23
CA SER A 100 8.04 -11.35 -16.47
C SER A 100 9.15 -12.30 -16.91
N MET A 101 9.55 -13.16 -15.97
CA MET A 101 10.47 -14.27 -16.17
C MET A 101 9.70 -15.60 -16.09
N THR A 102 10.23 -16.66 -16.67
CA THR A 102 9.78 -18.03 -16.42
C THR A 102 10.19 -18.49 -15.03
N LYS A 103 9.48 -19.49 -14.51
CA LYS A 103 9.84 -20.15 -13.25
C LYS A 103 11.17 -20.88 -13.32
N ASP A 104 11.55 -21.37 -14.50
CA ASP A 104 12.83 -22.04 -14.71
C ASP A 104 14.01 -21.06 -14.57
N GLU A 105 13.89 -19.84 -15.12
CA GLU A 105 14.91 -18.80 -14.99
C GLU A 105 15.19 -18.40 -13.54
N VAL A 106 14.18 -18.48 -12.66
CA VAL A 106 14.30 -18.11 -11.24
C VAL A 106 14.42 -19.32 -10.30
N GLY A 107 14.50 -20.54 -10.83
CA GLY A 107 14.59 -21.77 -10.03
C GLY A 107 13.36 -22.05 -9.15
N ALA A 108 12.17 -21.61 -9.57
CA ALA A 108 10.93 -21.73 -8.82
C ALA A 108 10.17 -23.04 -9.12
N ALA A 109 9.41 -23.51 -8.13
CA ALA A 109 8.57 -24.70 -8.29
C ALA A 109 7.45 -24.49 -9.33
N LYS A 110 7.25 -25.50 -10.18
CA LYS A 110 6.18 -25.52 -11.19
C LYS A 110 4.97 -26.34 -10.71
N ARG A 111 3.78 -25.89 -11.09
CA ARG A 111 2.49 -26.57 -10.89
C ARG A 111 1.68 -26.45 -12.17
N PRO A 112 1.11 -27.55 -12.70
CA PRO A 112 0.38 -27.52 -13.98
C PRO A 112 -0.75 -26.48 -14.06
N TRP A 113 -1.42 -26.19 -12.93
CA TRP A 113 -2.58 -25.30 -12.88
C TRP A 113 -2.25 -23.81 -12.63
N ILE A 114 -1.00 -23.45 -12.35
CA ILE A 114 -0.59 -22.04 -12.07
C ILE A 114 0.11 -21.39 -13.29
N GLY A 115 0.52 -22.19 -14.27
CA GLY A 115 1.32 -21.73 -15.41
C GLY A 115 2.82 -21.57 -15.09
N GLU A 116 3.59 -21.20 -16.11
CA GLU A 116 5.08 -21.23 -16.08
C GLU A 116 5.71 -19.87 -15.80
N ILE A 117 4.92 -18.80 -15.79
CA ILE A 117 5.40 -17.42 -15.68
C ILE A 117 5.42 -16.98 -14.21
N SER A 118 6.54 -16.39 -13.79
CA SER A 118 6.75 -15.76 -12.48
C SER A 118 6.36 -14.29 -12.51
N CYS A 119 6.02 -13.75 -11.33
CA CYS A 119 5.93 -12.30 -11.15
C CYS A 119 7.33 -11.66 -11.18
N ASN A 120 7.39 -10.37 -11.51
CA ASN A 120 8.58 -9.55 -11.43
C ASN A 120 8.33 -8.32 -10.53
N PRO A 121 8.44 -8.48 -9.19
CA PRO A 121 8.18 -7.38 -8.25
C PRO A 121 9.20 -6.24 -8.35
N ALA A 122 10.41 -6.51 -8.86
CA ALA A 122 11.43 -5.48 -9.07
C ALA A 122 11.02 -4.51 -10.18
N GLU A 123 10.59 -5.03 -11.34
CA GLU A 123 10.07 -4.19 -12.42
C GLU A 123 8.70 -3.58 -12.08
N GLN A 124 7.92 -4.20 -11.19
CA GLN A 124 6.66 -3.62 -10.70
C GLN A 124 6.88 -2.39 -9.79
N ALA A 125 8.00 -2.33 -9.07
CA ALA A 125 8.32 -1.25 -8.13
C ALA A 125 9.21 -0.15 -8.74
N ARG A 126 9.49 -0.22 -10.05
CA ARG A 126 10.39 0.69 -10.76
C ARG A 126 9.64 1.91 -11.29
#